data_AF-A0A7S4P495-F1
#
_entry.id   AF-A0A7S4P495-F1
#
_cell.length_a   1.000
_cell.length_b   1.000
_cell.length_c   1.000
_cell.angle_alpha   90.00
_cell.angle_beta   90.00
_cell.angle_gamma   90.00
#
_symmetry.space_group_name_H-M   'P 1'
#
loop_
_entity.id
_entity.type
_entity.pdbx_description
1 polymer ?
#
loop_
_entity_poly.entity_id
_entity_poly.type
_entity_poly.pdbx_seq_one_letter_code
_entity_poly.pdbx_strand_id
1 'polypeptide(L)'
;WELIEIIPPAAYREPFSRSHFAMGLLANVAVEQGEECAQYLPLILHYVFLAGDRRNEIITSNALLLLQNVLLSLIVGRGDYHRTLGQLTSRMKILRQNSSFWVYEDITHEKTTLESSKKMREFVEFVVEILHFRDGLTEEWGAEALETTLTSEDNHHIRARSLQIYRALKPQVRKADLLVLVRQLKGYVQKKEPLSVGLELAGTLQALVEWTGKDTLTAMPEVFWVAVGLLHTRDTEEYLAGLSLLSTVLRKIDFGGQEAQDYLLGCFPYEGFSPPFAGFLPFVMKGLTNRATERASLALLSESALLSHSPVIDLDPKRRLLATTLGLLPQLCLFMGKEGTALIAKNLSLMFEWAGGEVEHSLIADIFQKYILGGFESMSGFVETISKGLATCFFPQYELLVFSLLAEFLDTGNPWQEKVILSLFDSFLSNVKLDSSHLQTRGMSLFSPVERRVVGKWGDEAAGVL
;
A
#
# COMPACT_ATOMS: atom_id res chain seq x y z
N TRP A 1 -8.73 42.31 -39.74
CA TRP A 1 -9.31 41.97 -38.43
C TRP A 1 -10.56 41.07 -38.53
N GLU A 2 -11.19 40.93 -39.71
CA GLU A 2 -12.40 40.08 -39.90
C GLU A 2 -12.14 38.58 -40.15
N LEU A 3 -10.88 38.13 -40.27
CA LEU A 3 -10.54 36.71 -40.50
C LEU A 3 -10.49 35.86 -39.22
N ILE A 4 -10.50 36.48 -38.04
CA ILE A 4 -10.36 35.79 -36.76
C ILE A 4 -11.69 35.13 -36.31
N GLU A 5 -12.84 35.63 -36.79
CA GLU A 5 -14.17 35.09 -36.42
C GLU A 5 -14.58 33.83 -37.19
N ILE A 6 -13.92 33.52 -38.31
CA ILE A 6 -14.18 32.31 -39.12
C ILE A 6 -13.37 31.11 -38.60
N ILE A 7 -12.32 31.35 -37.83
CA ILE A 7 -11.51 30.29 -37.24
C ILE A 7 -12.24 29.88 -35.96
N PRO A 8 -12.88 28.68 -35.90
CA PRO A 8 -13.46 28.20 -34.66
C PRO A 8 -12.36 28.25 -33.59
N PRO A 9 -12.68 28.66 -32.34
CA PRO A 9 -11.68 28.69 -31.27
C PRO A 9 -11.00 27.34 -31.27
N ALA A 10 -9.69 27.33 -31.48
CA ALA A 10 -8.95 26.09 -31.68
C ALA A 10 -9.24 25.18 -30.49
N ALA A 11 -9.99 24.10 -30.72
CA ALA A 11 -10.13 23.03 -29.74
C ALA A 11 -8.71 22.71 -29.26
N TYR A 12 -8.46 22.76 -27.95
CA TYR A 12 -7.13 22.63 -27.37
C TYR A 12 -6.37 21.50 -28.07
N ARG A 13 -5.40 21.86 -28.92
CA ARG A 13 -4.54 20.91 -29.62
C ARG A 13 -3.33 20.71 -28.75
N GLU A 14 -3.16 19.47 -28.28
CA GLU A 14 -1.95 19.08 -27.57
C GLU A 14 -0.71 19.48 -28.41
N PRO A 15 0.21 20.30 -27.86
CA PRO A 15 1.34 20.80 -28.61
C PRO A 15 2.32 19.66 -28.94
N PHE A 16 2.91 19.71 -30.13
CA PHE A 16 3.96 18.77 -30.51
C PHE A 16 5.26 19.12 -29.79
N SER A 17 5.81 18.18 -29.03
CA SER A 17 7.16 18.26 -28.49
C SER A 17 8.18 17.86 -29.57
N ARG A 18 9.46 18.15 -29.31
CA ARG A 18 10.57 17.68 -30.17
C ARG A 18 10.59 16.15 -30.29
N SER A 19 10.23 15.42 -29.24
CA SER A 19 10.15 13.95 -29.28
C SER A 19 9.04 13.46 -30.20
N HIS A 20 7.89 14.13 -30.26
CA HIS A 20 6.82 13.78 -31.20
C HIS A 20 7.24 13.97 -32.67
N PHE A 21 7.99 15.02 -32.98
CA PHE A 21 8.55 15.21 -34.32
C PHE A 21 9.60 14.15 -34.68
N ALA A 22 10.52 13.86 -33.77
CA ALA A 22 11.52 12.82 -33.97
C ALA A 22 10.87 11.44 -34.22
N MET A 23 9.84 11.11 -33.45
CA MET A 23 9.05 9.89 -33.62
C MET A 23 8.42 9.79 -35.02
N GLY A 24 7.83 10.88 -35.52
CA GLY A 24 7.26 10.91 -36.87
C GLY A 24 8.30 10.73 -37.97
N LEU A 25 9.50 11.32 -37.81
CA LEU A 25 10.60 11.13 -38.76
C LEU A 25 11.12 9.68 -38.73
N LEU A 26 11.38 9.15 -37.54
CA LEU A 26 11.82 7.77 -37.35
C LEU A 26 10.80 6.77 -37.89
N ALA A 27 9.50 7.03 -37.72
CA ALA A 27 8.45 6.14 -38.20
C ALA A 27 8.57 5.86 -39.70
N ASN A 28 9.02 6.84 -40.49
CA ASN A 28 9.17 6.70 -41.95
C ASN A 28 10.45 5.96 -42.38
N VAL A 29 11.46 5.91 -41.52
CA VAL A 29 12.80 5.37 -41.86
C VAL A 29 13.08 4.03 -41.17
N ALA A 30 12.37 3.73 -40.08
CA ALA A 30 12.62 2.56 -39.23
C ALA A 30 12.54 1.19 -39.94
N VAL A 31 11.79 1.07 -41.04
CA VAL A 31 11.75 -0.18 -41.82
C VAL A 31 13.08 -0.48 -42.48
N GLU A 32 13.77 0.56 -42.98
CA GLU A 32 15.02 0.44 -43.73
C GLU A 32 16.25 0.45 -42.81
N GLN A 33 16.18 1.19 -41.69
CA GLN A 33 17.28 1.39 -40.74
C GLN A 33 17.04 0.63 -39.43
N GLY A 34 16.58 -0.61 -39.54
CA GLY A 34 16.17 -1.43 -38.39
C GLY A 34 17.30 -1.71 -37.41
N GLU A 35 18.52 -1.94 -37.91
CA GLU A 35 19.70 -2.24 -37.09
C GLU A 35 20.16 -1.01 -36.31
N GLU A 36 20.14 0.19 -36.92
CA GLU A 36 20.45 1.45 -36.26
C GLU A 36 19.39 1.77 -35.19
N CYS A 37 18.11 1.52 -35.49
CA CYS A 37 17.03 1.67 -34.52
C CYS A 37 17.16 0.67 -33.35
N ALA A 38 17.69 -0.52 -33.60
CA ALA A 38 17.87 -1.56 -32.58
C ALA A 38 18.76 -1.10 -31.41
N GLN A 39 19.76 -0.25 -31.69
CA GLN A 39 20.67 0.31 -30.68
C GLN A 39 19.96 1.22 -29.68
N TYR A 40 18.86 1.86 -30.10
CA TYR A 40 18.05 2.76 -29.28
C TYR A 40 16.69 2.16 -28.93
N LEU A 41 16.54 0.84 -29.06
CA LEU A 41 15.27 0.15 -28.92
C LEU A 41 14.56 0.43 -27.57
N PRO A 42 15.25 0.41 -26.41
CA PRO A 42 14.62 0.74 -25.12
C PRO A 42 13.98 2.12 -25.11
N LEU A 43 14.71 3.14 -25.59
CA LEU A 43 14.26 4.52 -25.71
C LEU A 43 13.05 4.63 -26.66
N ILE A 44 13.16 4.03 -27.84
CA ILE A 44 12.08 4.06 -28.85
C ILE A 44 10.81 3.42 -28.29
N LEU A 45 10.91 2.22 -27.73
CA LEU A 45 9.77 1.52 -27.14
C LEU A 45 9.15 2.32 -26.00
N HIS A 46 9.98 2.90 -25.12
CA HIS A 46 9.50 3.70 -24.01
C HIS A 46 8.65 4.89 -24.49
N TYR A 47 9.19 5.72 -25.38
CA TYR A 47 8.48 6.89 -25.88
C TYR A 47 7.27 6.57 -26.77
N VAL A 48 7.31 5.46 -27.52
CA VAL A 48 6.15 4.94 -28.25
C VAL A 48 5.02 4.59 -27.30
N PHE A 49 5.31 3.90 -26.19
CA PHE A 49 4.29 3.53 -25.21
C PHE A 49 3.75 4.76 -24.49
N LEU A 50 4.59 5.74 -24.13
CA LEU A 50 4.15 7.02 -23.56
C LEU A 50 3.32 7.89 -24.53
N ALA A 51 3.42 7.63 -25.84
CA ALA A 51 2.59 8.27 -26.85
C ALA A 51 1.26 7.54 -27.09
N GLY A 52 1.10 6.32 -26.57
CA GLY A 52 0.00 5.40 -26.89
C GLY A 52 -1.40 5.86 -26.45
N ASP A 53 -1.50 6.75 -25.46
CA ASP A 53 -2.75 7.31 -24.96
C ASP A 53 -2.87 8.82 -25.13
N ARG A 54 -2.01 9.43 -25.96
CA ARG A 54 -2.12 10.86 -26.26
C ARG A 54 -3.43 11.17 -26.98
N ARG A 55 -3.99 12.34 -26.69
CA ARG A 55 -5.27 12.77 -27.26
C ARG A 55 -5.15 13.14 -28.73
N ASN A 56 -3.96 13.49 -29.18
CA ASN A 56 -3.68 13.81 -30.57
C ASN A 56 -3.44 12.53 -31.39
N GLU A 57 -4.40 12.17 -32.23
CA GLU A 57 -4.38 10.98 -33.09
C GLU A 57 -3.14 10.91 -34.00
N ILE A 58 -2.56 12.04 -34.40
CA ILE A 58 -1.35 12.06 -35.23
C ILE A 58 -0.16 11.50 -34.44
N ILE A 59 -0.04 11.89 -33.16
CA ILE A 59 1.04 11.41 -32.29
C ILE A 59 0.90 9.90 -32.12
N THR A 60 -0.30 9.44 -31.78
CA THR A 60 -0.58 8.02 -31.53
C THR A 60 -0.45 7.17 -32.80
N SER A 61 -0.85 7.71 -33.95
CA SER A 61 -0.68 7.05 -35.26
C SER A 61 0.79 6.92 -35.64
N ASN A 62 1.60 7.97 -35.40
CA ASN A 62 3.04 7.92 -35.64
C ASN A 62 3.73 6.94 -34.67
N ALA A 63 3.31 6.89 -33.40
CA ALA A 63 3.82 5.92 -32.44
C ALA A 63 3.53 4.48 -32.89
N LEU A 64 2.31 4.22 -33.34
CA LEU A 64 1.91 2.91 -33.86
C LEU A 64 2.70 2.50 -35.10
N LEU A 65 2.89 3.44 -36.03
CA LEU A 65 3.65 3.22 -37.25
C LEU A 65 5.13 2.95 -36.93
N LEU A 66 5.73 3.74 -36.04
CA LEU A 66 7.11 3.54 -35.61
C LEU A 66 7.28 2.16 -34.94
N LEU A 67 6.39 1.81 -34.01
CA LEU A 67 6.42 0.52 -33.33
C LEU A 67 6.36 -0.64 -34.33
N GLN A 68 5.39 -0.58 -35.25
CA GLN A 68 5.23 -1.59 -36.26
C GLN A 68 6.48 -1.71 -37.14
N ASN A 69 7.03 -0.59 -37.60
CA ASN A 69 8.16 -0.58 -38.53
C ASN A 69 9.43 -1.09 -37.86
N VAL A 70 9.71 -0.67 -36.62
CA VAL A 70 10.84 -1.18 -35.83
C VAL A 70 10.67 -2.68 -35.58
N LEU A 71 9.52 -3.12 -35.07
CA LEU A 71 9.32 -4.55 -34.78
C LEU A 71 9.42 -5.41 -36.04
N LEU A 72 8.84 -4.96 -37.16
CA LEU A 72 8.95 -5.65 -38.45
C LEU A 72 10.41 -5.79 -38.88
N SER A 73 11.18 -4.70 -38.82
CA SER A 73 12.60 -4.72 -39.22
C SER A 73 13.43 -5.72 -38.41
N LEU A 74 13.10 -5.92 -37.12
CA LEU A 74 13.86 -6.79 -36.21
C LEU A 74 13.49 -8.28 -36.30
N ILE A 75 12.25 -8.59 -36.70
CA ILE A 75 11.79 -9.98 -36.84
C ILE A 75 12.09 -10.56 -38.23
N VAL A 76 12.34 -9.73 -39.24
CA VAL A 76 12.69 -10.17 -40.59
C VAL A 76 13.97 -11.02 -40.53
N GLY A 77 13.94 -12.19 -41.20
CA GLY A 77 15.06 -13.13 -41.22
C GLY A 77 15.14 -14.09 -40.02
N ARG A 78 14.17 -14.04 -39.09
CA ARG A 78 14.08 -14.99 -37.96
C ARG A 78 13.32 -16.27 -38.35
N GLY A 79 13.66 -17.40 -37.73
CA GLY A 79 13.10 -18.71 -38.06
C GLY A 79 11.59 -18.85 -37.79
N ASP A 80 11.05 -18.06 -36.88
CA ASP A 80 9.64 -18.01 -36.48
C ASP A 80 8.85 -16.84 -37.13
N TYR A 81 9.47 -16.14 -38.08
CA TYR A 81 8.97 -14.90 -38.70
C TYR A 81 7.47 -14.93 -39.04
N HIS A 82 6.98 -15.95 -39.76
CA HIS A 82 5.58 -15.99 -40.19
C HIS A 82 4.58 -16.04 -39.03
N ARG A 83 4.91 -16.75 -37.95
CA ARG A 83 4.07 -16.83 -36.76
C ARG A 83 4.04 -15.48 -36.04
N THR A 84 5.22 -14.92 -35.79
CA THR A 84 5.40 -13.65 -35.08
C THR A 84 4.78 -12.49 -35.86
N LEU A 85 4.91 -12.48 -37.19
CA LEU A 85 4.27 -11.52 -38.08
C LEU A 85 2.73 -11.61 -38.00
N GLY A 86 2.17 -12.83 -37.96
CA GLY A 86 0.73 -13.03 -37.81
C GLY A 86 0.19 -12.45 -36.50
N GLN A 87 0.87 -12.74 -35.38
CA GLN A 87 0.56 -12.19 -34.06
C GLN A 87 0.65 -10.66 -34.06
N LEU A 88 1.77 -10.09 -34.55
CA LEU A 88 1.99 -8.65 -34.65
C LEU A 88 0.91 -7.97 -35.48
N THR A 89 0.61 -8.48 -36.67
CA THR A 89 -0.40 -7.92 -37.57
C THR A 89 -1.78 -7.90 -36.93
N SER A 90 -2.16 -9.00 -36.25
CA SER A 90 -3.44 -9.09 -35.55
C SER A 90 -3.57 -8.03 -34.45
N ARG A 91 -2.52 -7.83 -33.63
CA ARG A 91 -2.49 -6.85 -32.55
C ARG A 91 -2.51 -5.43 -33.10
N MET A 92 -1.68 -5.12 -34.10
CA MET A 92 -1.62 -3.79 -34.73
C MET A 92 -2.95 -3.40 -35.38
N LYS A 93 -3.66 -4.35 -36.00
CA LYS A 93 -4.98 -4.10 -36.59
C LYS A 93 -5.99 -3.65 -35.53
N ILE A 94 -6.01 -4.29 -34.35
CA ILE A 94 -6.89 -3.91 -33.24
C ILE A 94 -6.56 -2.50 -32.75
N LEU A 95 -5.27 -2.17 -32.59
CA LEU A 95 -4.86 -0.84 -32.14
C LEU A 95 -5.24 0.27 -33.14
N ARG A 96 -5.07 0.02 -34.45
CA ARG A 96 -5.50 0.98 -35.49
C ARG A 96 -7.00 1.26 -35.46
N GLN A 97 -7.82 0.25 -35.17
CA GLN A 97 -9.28 0.43 -35.08
C GLN A 97 -9.69 1.29 -33.89
N ASN A 98 -8.92 1.26 -32.80
CA ASN A 98 -9.21 2.01 -31.58
C ASN A 98 -8.65 3.44 -31.56
N SER A 99 -7.87 3.83 -32.58
CA SER A 99 -7.15 5.13 -32.68
C SER A 99 -6.17 5.45 -31.53
N SER A 100 -6.10 4.59 -30.51
CA SER A 100 -5.23 4.68 -29.34
C SER A 100 -4.86 3.30 -28.82
N PHE A 101 -3.76 3.20 -28.07
CA PHE A 101 -3.35 1.93 -27.46
C PHE A 101 -4.24 1.60 -26.27
N TRP A 102 -4.54 2.62 -25.47
CA TRP A 102 -5.47 2.63 -24.36
C TRP A 102 -5.97 4.06 -24.10
N VAL A 103 -6.95 4.18 -23.22
CA VAL A 103 -7.54 5.48 -22.85
C VAL A 103 -6.58 6.25 -21.95
N TYR A 104 -6.50 7.57 -22.14
CA TYR A 104 -5.83 8.48 -21.21
C TYR A 104 -6.59 8.51 -19.89
N GLU A 105 -5.97 8.02 -18.82
CA GLU A 105 -6.53 8.06 -17.47
C GLU A 105 -5.42 8.15 -16.43
N ASP A 106 -5.71 8.83 -15.34
CA ASP A 106 -4.85 8.99 -14.18
C ASP A 106 -5.57 8.43 -12.95
N ILE A 107 -4.80 8.00 -11.94
CA ILE A 107 -5.36 7.55 -10.67
C ILE A 107 -6.02 8.75 -9.95
N THR A 108 -7.23 8.55 -9.45
CA THR A 108 -7.96 9.47 -8.57
C THR A 108 -8.44 8.74 -7.32
N HIS A 109 -8.98 9.48 -6.33
CA HIS A 109 -9.56 8.87 -5.14
C HIS A 109 -10.77 7.97 -5.45
N GLU A 110 -11.51 8.25 -6.53
CA GLU A 110 -12.63 7.39 -6.96
C GLU A 110 -12.17 6.18 -7.78
N LYS A 111 -10.98 6.26 -8.38
CA LYS A 111 -10.48 5.25 -9.32
C LYS A 111 -8.98 5.05 -9.17
N THR A 112 -8.61 4.13 -8.28
CA THR A 112 -7.22 3.73 -8.07
C THR A 112 -6.74 2.58 -8.96
N THR A 113 -7.66 1.84 -9.57
CA THR A 113 -7.36 0.79 -10.55
C THR A 113 -7.69 1.23 -11.97
N LEU A 114 -6.72 1.13 -12.87
CA LEU A 114 -6.80 1.61 -14.24
C LEU A 114 -6.80 0.45 -15.25
N GLU A 115 -7.80 0.38 -16.13
CA GLU A 115 -7.86 -0.61 -17.21
C GLU A 115 -6.74 -0.42 -18.24
N SER A 116 -6.33 0.83 -18.47
CA SER A 116 -5.17 1.18 -19.30
C SER A 116 -3.87 0.61 -18.74
N SER A 117 -3.70 0.57 -17.41
CA SER A 117 -2.50 -0.02 -16.78
C SER A 117 -2.43 -1.52 -17.07
N LYS A 118 -3.56 -2.23 -17.04
CA LYS A 118 -3.64 -3.64 -17.42
C LYS A 118 -3.32 -3.85 -18.91
N LYS A 119 -3.94 -3.07 -19.80
CA LYS A 119 -3.67 -3.14 -21.25
C LYS A 119 -2.22 -2.82 -21.59
N MET A 120 -1.63 -1.83 -20.93
CA MET A 120 -0.23 -1.46 -21.07
C MET A 120 0.67 -2.62 -20.65
N ARG A 121 0.43 -3.24 -19.48
CA ARG A 121 1.18 -4.41 -19.03
C ARG A 121 1.15 -5.54 -20.05
N GLU A 122 -0.05 -5.94 -20.49
CA GLU A 122 -0.22 -7.00 -21.49
C GLU A 122 0.52 -6.67 -22.79
N PHE A 123 0.58 -5.38 -23.18
CA PHE A 123 1.26 -4.99 -24.40
C PHE A 123 2.78 -4.93 -24.25
N VAL A 124 3.30 -4.51 -23.08
CA VAL A 124 4.73 -4.61 -22.77
C VAL A 124 5.17 -6.08 -22.79
N GLU A 125 4.43 -6.95 -22.12
CA GLU A 125 4.71 -8.40 -22.07
C GLU A 125 4.70 -9.01 -23.48
N PHE A 126 3.73 -8.64 -24.33
CA PHE A 126 3.69 -9.05 -25.74
C PHE A 126 4.90 -8.58 -26.55
N VAL A 127 5.34 -7.33 -26.37
CA VAL A 127 6.51 -6.80 -27.10
C VAL A 127 7.79 -7.51 -26.66
N VAL A 128 7.94 -7.77 -25.36
CA VAL A 128 9.07 -8.55 -24.83
C VAL A 128 9.06 -9.99 -25.37
N GLU A 129 7.88 -10.63 -25.48
CA GLU A 129 7.75 -11.97 -26.08
C GLU A 129 8.16 -11.99 -27.56
N ILE A 130 7.71 -11.00 -28.35
CA ILE A 130 8.12 -10.86 -29.75
C ILE A 130 9.64 -10.69 -29.89
N LEU A 131 10.23 -9.94 -28.97
CA LEU A 131 11.64 -9.59 -28.97
C LEU A 131 12.49 -10.49 -28.04
N HIS A 132 12.03 -11.71 -27.75
CA HIS A 132 12.71 -12.64 -26.84
C HIS A 132 14.17 -12.95 -27.24
N PHE A 133 14.53 -12.74 -28.51
CA PHE A 133 15.88 -12.92 -29.03
C PHE A 133 16.85 -11.77 -28.70
N ARG A 134 16.36 -10.67 -28.12
CA ARG A 134 17.17 -9.51 -27.76
C ARG A 134 17.43 -9.56 -26.25
N ASP A 135 18.58 -10.09 -25.89
CA ASP A 135 19.04 -10.17 -24.50
C ASP A 135 19.12 -8.77 -23.87
N GLY A 136 18.83 -8.68 -22.58
CA GLY A 136 18.93 -7.43 -21.82
C GLY A 136 17.80 -6.41 -22.08
N LEU A 137 16.80 -6.73 -22.92
CA LEU A 137 15.74 -5.77 -23.26
C LEU A 137 15.00 -5.27 -22.03
N THR A 138 14.64 -6.19 -21.14
CA THR A 138 13.89 -5.91 -19.91
C THR A 138 14.67 -5.00 -18.98
N GLU A 139 15.98 -5.23 -18.86
CA GLU A 139 16.89 -4.47 -18.01
C GLU A 139 17.10 -3.05 -18.56
N GLU A 140 17.40 -2.93 -19.84
CA GLU A 140 17.67 -1.64 -20.47
C GLU A 140 16.41 -0.79 -20.60
N TRP A 141 15.26 -1.39 -20.96
CA TRP A 141 13.98 -0.68 -21.00
C TRP A 141 13.49 -0.33 -19.60
N GLY A 142 13.77 -1.17 -18.61
CA GLY A 142 13.52 -0.85 -17.20
C GLY A 142 14.35 0.34 -16.74
N ALA A 143 15.63 0.40 -17.09
CA ALA A 143 16.50 1.53 -16.77
C ALA A 143 15.99 2.83 -17.41
N GLU A 144 15.60 2.80 -18.69
CA GLU A 144 15.00 3.92 -19.39
C GLU A 144 13.71 4.41 -18.71
N ALA A 145 12.87 3.48 -18.26
CA ALA A 145 11.64 3.81 -17.57
C ALA A 145 11.88 4.51 -16.23
N LEU A 146 12.85 4.05 -15.43
CA LEU A 146 13.21 4.73 -14.18
C LEU A 146 13.83 6.10 -14.44
N GLU A 147 14.73 6.22 -15.43
CA GLU A 147 15.36 7.48 -15.78
C GLU A 147 14.32 8.50 -16.26
N THR A 148 13.33 8.07 -17.04
CA THR A 148 12.22 8.91 -17.48
C THR A 148 11.36 9.38 -16.31
N THR A 149 11.13 8.53 -15.30
CA THR A 149 10.45 8.93 -14.05
C THR A 149 11.21 10.04 -13.31
N LEU A 150 12.55 10.05 -13.35
CA LEU A 150 13.37 11.06 -12.69
C LEU A 150 13.45 12.36 -13.47
N THR A 151 13.56 12.29 -14.79
CA THR A 151 13.76 13.47 -15.65
C THR A 151 12.45 14.20 -15.98
N SER A 152 11.30 13.56 -15.80
CA SER A 152 9.98 14.12 -16.15
C SER A 152 9.25 14.76 -14.95
N GLU A 153 9.95 15.48 -14.07
CA GLU A 153 9.39 16.02 -12.81
C GLU A 153 8.05 16.77 -13.01
N ASP A 154 7.94 17.58 -14.06
CA ASP A 154 6.76 18.40 -14.38
C ASP A 154 5.60 17.63 -15.04
N ASN A 155 5.81 16.38 -15.47
CA ASN A 155 4.79 15.58 -16.15
C ASN A 155 4.46 14.30 -15.36
N HIS A 156 3.53 14.45 -14.44
CA HIS A 156 3.07 13.39 -13.54
C HIS A 156 2.51 12.16 -14.28
N HIS A 157 1.83 12.37 -15.41
CA HIS A 157 1.30 11.27 -16.22
C HIS A 157 2.42 10.42 -16.83
N ILE A 158 3.44 11.07 -17.41
CA ILE A 158 4.62 10.36 -17.94
C ILE A 158 5.32 9.57 -16.83
N ARG A 159 5.51 10.18 -15.65
CA ARG A 159 6.13 9.50 -14.50
C ARG A 159 5.33 8.26 -14.09
N ALA A 160 4.02 8.38 -13.95
CA ALA A 160 3.11 7.30 -13.62
C ALA A 160 3.16 6.16 -14.66
N ARG A 161 3.05 6.48 -15.96
CA ARG A 161 3.15 5.49 -17.05
C ARG A 161 4.52 4.81 -17.09
N SER A 162 5.58 5.54 -16.81
CA SER A 162 6.94 4.99 -16.78
C SER A 162 7.10 3.95 -15.67
N LEU A 163 6.55 4.23 -14.48
CA LEU A 163 6.49 3.28 -13.36
C LEU A 163 5.64 2.03 -13.69
N GLN A 164 4.52 2.20 -14.40
CA GLN A 164 3.71 1.07 -14.88
C GLN A 164 4.49 0.19 -15.87
N ILE A 165 5.21 0.80 -16.83
CA ILE A 165 6.07 0.10 -17.79
C ILE A 165 7.17 -0.66 -17.04
N TYR A 166 7.87 -0.01 -16.10
CA TYR A 166 8.89 -0.65 -15.28
C TYR A 166 8.36 -1.90 -14.57
N ARG A 167 7.18 -1.79 -13.95
CA ARG A 167 6.54 -2.92 -13.27
C ARG A 167 6.16 -4.06 -14.22
N ALA A 168 5.75 -3.74 -15.45
CA ALA A 168 5.41 -4.73 -16.46
C ALA A 168 6.65 -5.49 -16.96
N LEU A 169 7.79 -4.81 -17.07
CA LEU A 169 9.06 -5.39 -17.55
C LEU A 169 9.67 -6.38 -16.55
N LYS A 170 9.45 -6.18 -15.25
CA LYS A 170 10.02 -6.99 -14.16
C LYS A 170 11.55 -7.18 -14.30
N PRO A 171 12.34 -6.10 -14.48
CA PRO A 171 13.78 -6.22 -14.61
C PRO A 171 14.42 -6.75 -13.33
N GLN A 172 15.65 -7.25 -13.44
CA GLN A 172 16.44 -7.61 -12.26
C GLN A 172 16.64 -6.39 -11.35
N VAL A 173 16.21 -6.50 -10.09
CA VAL A 173 16.27 -5.39 -9.14
C VAL A 173 17.70 -5.12 -8.69
N ARG A 174 18.17 -3.88 -8.85
CA ARG A 174 19.45 -3.41 -8.29
C ARG A 174 19.19 -2.58 -7.04
N LYS A 175 20.14 -2.57 -6.12
CA LYS A 175 20.10 -1.71 -4.90
C LYS A 175 19.90 -0.23 -5.26
N ALA A 176 20.49 0.22 -6.36
CA ALA A 176 20.32 1.58 -6.86
C ALA A 176 18.86 1.92 -7.21
N ASP A 177 18.13 0.98 -7.83
CA ASP A 177 16.74 1.20 -8.25
C ASP A 177 15.81 1.37 -7.02
N LEU A 178 16.01 0.54 -5.99
CA LEU A 178 15.34 0.68 -4.70
C LEU A 178 15.62 2.05 -4.06
N LEU A 179 16.89 2.47 -4.00
CA LEU A 179 17.28 3.76 -3.43
C LEU A 179 16.68 4.94 -4.19
N VAL A 180 16.61 4.85 -5.53
CA VAL A 180 15.97 5.86 -6.38
C VAL A 180 14.49 6.00 -6.00
N LEU A 181 13.74 4.90 -5.93
CA LEU A 181 12.32 4.95 -5.58
C LEU A 181 12.08 5.42 -4.14
N VAL A 182 12.90 5.00 -3.19
CA VAL A 182 12.84 5.48 -1.80
C VAL A 182 13.04 6.99 -1.73
N ARG A 183 14.02 7.55 -2.46
CA ARG A 183 14.26 9.00 -2.51
C ARG A 183 13.09 9.75 -3.14
N GLN A 184 12.55 9.24 -4.23
CA GLN A 184 11.38 9.83 -4.89
C GLN A 184 10.16 9.82 -3.98
N LEU A 185 9.89 8.70 -3.31
CA LEU A 185 8.77 8.57 -2.38
C LEU A 185 8.95 9.43 -1.11
N LYS A 186 10.19 9.56 -0.60
CA LYS A 186 10.51 10.55 0.45
C LYS A 186 10.22 11.97 -0.01
N GLY A 187 10.64 12.32 -1.22
CA GLY A 187 10.36 13.62 -1.85
C GLY A 187 8.86 13.87 -2.00
N TYR A 188 8.10 12.85 -2.41
CA TYR A 188 6.64 12.87 -2.48
C TYR A 188 6.00 13.18 -1.12
N VAL A 189 6.39 12.46 -0.07
CA VAL A 189 5.86 12.67 1.29
C VAL A 189 6.14 14.10 1.78
N GLN A 190 7.27 14.70 1.37
CA GLN A 190 7.66 16.06 1.77
C GLN A 190 7.00 17.17 0.94
N LYS A 191 6.92 17.01 -0.39
CA LYS A 191 6.44 18.05 -1.32
C LYS A 191 4.94 17.93 -1.64
N LYS A 192 4.33 16.79 -1.32
CA LYS A 192 2.93 16.44 -1.59
C LYS A 192 2.56 16.60 -3.07
N GLU A 193 3.17 15.77 -3.93
CA GLU A 193 2.83 15.69 -5.35
C GLU A 193 1.43 15.05 -5.56
N PRO A 194 0.91 14.96 -6.80
CA PRO A 194 -0.38 14.32 -7.04
C PRO A 194 -0.42 12.84 -6.64
N LEU A 195 -1.60 12.41 -6.17
CA LEU A 195 -1.87 11.04 -5.71
C LEU A 195 -1.41 9.97 -6.70
N SER A 196 -1.60 10.21 -8.00
CA SER A 196 -1.25 9.26 -9.05
C SER A 196 0.22 8.88 -9.03
N VAL A 197 1.12 9.84 -8.81
CA VAL A 197 2.55 9.58 -8.73
C VAL A 197 2.90 8.88 -7.43
N GLY A 198 2.31 9.29 -6.31
CA GLY A 198 2.54 8.66 -5.01
C GLY A 198 2.19 7.17 -4.99
N LEU A 199 1.01 6.83 -5.51
CA LEU A 199 0.54 5.44 -5.56
C LEU A 199 1.34 4.60 -6.55
N GLU A 200 1.75 5.16 -7.68
CA GLU A 200 2.64 4.47 -8.63
C GLU A 200 4.04 4.24 -8.06
N LEU A 201 4.60 5.22 -7.33
CA LEU A 201 5.88 5.07 -6.64
C LEU A 201 5.81 4.00 -5.55
N ALA A 202 4.78 4.05 -4.69
CA ALA A 202 4.57 3.09 -3.62
C ALA A 202 4.34 1.67 -4.16
N GLY A 203 3.48 1.53 -5.18
CA GLY A 203 3.19 0.25 -5.82
C GLY A 203 4.38 -0.33 -6.58
N THR A 204 5.24 0.53 -7.15
CA THR A 204 6.49 0.10 -7.77
C THR A 204 7.49 -0.35 -6.73
N LEU A 205 7.74 0.45 -5.68
CA LEU A 205 8.62 0.05 -4.59
C LEU A 205 8.16 -1.26 -3.95
N GLN A 206 6.86 -1.46 -3.72
CA GLN A 206 6.31 -2.72 -3.22
C GLN A 206 6.68 -3.90 -4.14
N ALA A 207 6.50 -3.75 -5.46
CA ALA A 207 6.88 -4.80 -6.41
C ALA A 207 8.38 -5.11 -6.38
N LEU A 208 9.25 -4.09 -6.30
CA LEU A 208 10.70 -4.33 -6.15
C LEU A 208 11.02 -5.05 -4.85
N VAL A 209 10.36 -4.70 -3.74
CA VAL A 209 10.52 -5.41 -2.46
C VAL A 209 10.10 -6.86 -2.64
N GLU A 210 9.01 -7.17 -3.33
CA GLU A 210 8.56 -8.53 -3.64
C GLU A 210 9.55 -9.32 -4.51
N TRP A 211 10.32 -8.67 -5.36
CA TRP A 211 11.33 -9.32 -6.21
C TRP A 211 12.72 -9.42 -5.55
N THR A 212 12.97 -8.65 -4.49
CA THR A 212 14.28 -8.58 -3.84
C THR A 212 14.44 -9.66 -2.75
N GLY A 213 15.63 -10.24 -2.64
CA GLY A 213 15.99 -11.19 -1.57
C GLY A 213 16.12 -10.53 -0.19
N LYS A 214 15.98 -11.33 0.87
CA LYS A 214 16.01 -10.89 2.27
C LYS A 214 17.30 -10.13 2.63
N ASP A 215 18.46 -10.60 2.19
CA ASP A 215 19.75 -10.02 2.58
C ASP A 215 19.91 -8.58 2.09
N THR A 216 19.56 -8.32 0.82
CA THR A 216 19.58 -6.96 0.25
C THR A 216 18.59 -6.04 0.97
N LEU A 217 17.38 -6.52 1.28
CA LEU A 217 16.37 -5.73 1.98
C LEU A 217 16.77 -5.40 3.42
N THR A 218 17.41 -6.35 4.12
CA THR A 218 17.92 -6.14 5.48
C THR A 218 18.98 -5.04 5.51
N ALA A 219 19.79 -4.92 4.44
CA ALA A 219 20.78 -3.86 4.26
C ALA A 219 20.20 -2.53 3.74
N MET A 220 18.86 -2.39 3.68
CA MET A 220 18.13 -1.21 3.17
C MET A 220 17.01 -0.76 4.13
N PRO A 221 17.37 -0.25 5.32
CA PRO A 221 16.39 0.19 6.32
C PRO A 221 15.50 1.34 5.81
N GLU A 222 15.94 2.09 4.80
CA GLU A 222 15.20 3.22 4.25
C GLU A 222 13.86 2.78 3.61
N VAL A 223 13.76 1.54 3.12
CA VAL A 223 12.51 0.98 2.59
C VAL A 223 11.46 0.83 3.70
N PHE A 224 11.87 0.38 4.89
CA PHE A 224 10.98 0.32 6.05
C PHE A 224 10.55 1.73 6.47
N TRP A 225 11.49 2.66 6.57
CA TRP A 225 11.20 4.01 7.05
C TRP A 225 10.29 4.79 6.10
N VAL A 226 10.41 4.62 4.79
CA VAL A 226 9.49 5.27 3.85
C VAL A 226 8.09 4.66 3.90
N ALA A 227 7.96 3.35 4.16
CA ALA A 227 6.68 2.70 4.38
C ALA A 227 5.97 3.26 5.62
N VAL A 228 6.69 3.40 6.75
CA VAL A 228 6.16 4.05 7.96
C VAL A 228 5.84 5.53 7.72
N GLY A 229 6.69 6.22 6.94
CA GLY A 229 6.46 7.61 6.54
C GLY A 229 5.12 7.81 5.82
N LEU A 230 4.75 6.90 4.93
CA LEU A 230 3.44 6.93 4.25
C LEU A 230 2.27 6.82 5.23
N LEU A 231 2.41 6.10 6.36
CA LEU A 231 1.31 5.95 7.33
C LEU A 231 0.95 7.24 8.08
N HIS A 232 1.80 8.27 8.02
CA HIS A 232 1.51 9.58 8.62
C HIS A 232 0.45 10.37 7.85
N THR A 233 0.21 10.00 6.59
CA THR A 233 -0.74 10.70 5.74
C THR A 233 -2.16 10.69 6.32
N ARG A 234 -2.95 11.68 5.89
CA ARG A 234 -4.40 11.73 6.13
C ARG A 234 -5.18 11.22 4.92
N ASP A 235 -4.50 10.96 3.81
CA ASP A 235 -5.13 10.43 2.62
C ASP A 235 -5.35 8.92 2.74
N THR A 236 -6.56 8.47 2.43
CA THR A 236 -6.96 7.07 2.57
C THR A 236 -6.15 6.15 1.65
N GLU A 237 -5.96 6.52 0.39
CA GLU A 237 -5.32 5.65 -0.60
C GLU A 237 -3.81 5.61 -0.41
N GLU A 238 -3.18 6.75 -0.08
CA GLU A 238 -1.76 6.78 0.30
C GLU A 238 -1.50 5.93 1.55
N TYR A 239 -2.38 6.00 2.55
CA TYR A 239 -2.27 5.21 3.77
C TYR A 239 -2.38 3.71 3.47
N LEU A 240 -3.34 3.30 2.62
CA LEU A 240 -3.48 1.92 2.18
C LEU A 240 -2.24 1.41 1.43
N ALA A 241 -1.65 2.24 0.57
CA ALA A 241 -0.39 1.92 -0.11
C ALA A 241 0.77 1.75 0.89
N GLY A 242 0.84 2.62 1.90
CA GLY A 242 1.80 2.50 3.01
C GLY A 242 1.65 1.21 3.81
N LEU A 243 0.41 0.81 4.15
CA LEU A 243 0.13 -0.45 4.84
C LEU A 243 0.56 -1.67 4.01
N SER A 244 0.24 -1.67 2.72
CA SER A 244 0.58 -2.75 1.79
C SER A 244 2.10 -2.90 1.64
N LEU A 245 2.81 -1.78 1.51
CA LEU A 245 4.27 -1.77 1.46
C LEU A 245 4.86 -2.26 2.80
N LEU A 246 4.37 -1.78 3.94
CA LEU A 246 4.84 -2.21 5.25
C LEU A 246 4.61 -3.70 5.49
N SER A 247 3.42 -4.23 5.20
CA SER A 247 3.15 -5.69 5.29
C SER A 247 4.15 -6.50 4.44
N THR A 248 4.43 -6.03 3.22
CA THR A 248 5.38 -6.68 2.31
C THR A 248 6.81 -6.69 2.88
N VAL A 249 7.23 -5.58 3.51
CA VAL A 249 8.53 -5.49 4.19
C VAL A 249 8.58 -6.43 5.40
N LEU A 250 7.56 -6.41 6.27
CA LEU A 250 7.48 -7.24 7.47
C LEU A 250 7.46 -8.74 7.17
N ARG A 251 6.88 -9.16 6.02
CA ARG A 251 6.90 -10.56 5.58
C ARG A 251 8.26 -11.04 5.08
N LYS A 252 9.17 -10.12 4.72
CA LYS A 252 10.47 -10.46 4.12
C LYS A 252 11.64 -10.28 5.07
N ILE A 253 11.59 -9.25 5.90
CA ILE A 253 12.67 -8.94 6.84
C ILE A 253 12.31 -9.54 8.20
N ASP A 254 13.27 -10.26 8.77
CA ASP A 254 13.14 -10.79 10.12
C ASP A 254 13.65 -9.77 11.12
N PHE A 255 12.72 -9.18 11.87
CA PHE A 255 13.01 -8.20 12.90
C PHE A 255 13.19 -8.83 14.29
N GLY A 256 13.42 -10.13 14.40
CA GLY A 256 13.62 -10.81 15.69
C GLY A 256 15.03 -10.73 16.25
N GLY A 257 16.03 -10.54 15.41
CA GLY A 257 17.43 -10.41 15.85
C GLY A 257 17.71 -9.01 16.41
N GLN A 258 18.29 -8.93 17.61
CA GLN A 258 18.64 -7.65 18.25
C GLN A 258 19.55 -6.78 17.38
N GLU A 259 20.54 -7.36 16.70
CA GLU A 259 21.42 -6.63 15.78
C GLU A 259 20.67 -5.97 14.62
N ALA A 260 19.69 -6.68 14.03
CA ALA A 260 18.87 -6.15 12.95
C ALA A 260 17.95 -5.01 13.44
N GLN A 261 17.41 -5.14 14.66
CA GLN A 261 16.62 -4.11 15.31
C GLN A 261 17.46 -2.85 15.60
N ASP A 262 18.64 -3.03 16.20
CA ASP A 262 19.56 -1.94 16.55
C ASP A 262 20.05 -1.21 15.29
N TYR A 263 20.36 -1.94 14.21
CA TYR A 263 20.71 -1.35 12.93
C TYR A 263 19.55 -0.54 12.33
N LEU A 264 18.33 -1.10 12.28
CA LEU A 264 17.17 -0.40 11.75
C LEU A 264 16.89 0.91 12.51
N LEU A 265 16.85 0.83 13.84
CA LEU A 265 16.60 1.96 14.72
C LEU A 265 17.73 2.98 14.71
N GLY A 266 18.98 2.54 14.56
CA GLY A 266 20.14 3.42 14.36
C GLY A 266 20.05 4.25 13.08
N CYS A 267 19.35 3.74 12.06
CA CYS A 267 19.06 4.43 10.80
C CYS A 267 17.80 5.31 10.82
N PHE A 268 17.23 5.59 12.00
CA PHE A 268 16.01 6.38 12.13
C PHE A 268 16.15 7.80 11.55
N PRO A 269 15.25 8.23 10.64
CA PRO A 269 15.31 9.57 10.04
C PRO A 269 14.68 10.64 10.95
N TYR A 270 15.46 11.19 11.89
CA TYR A 270 15.01 12.21 12.86
C TYR A 270 14.32 13.45 12.25
N GLU A 271 14.72 13.87 11.05
CA GLU A 271 14.20 15.08 10.41
C GLU A 271 12.74 14.96 9.93
N GLY A 272 12.19 13.74 9.85
CA GLY A 272 10.87 13.49 9.25
C GLY A 272 9.76 13.10 10.24
N PHE A 273 10.07 12.93 11.53
CA PHE A 273 9.16 12.31 12.49
C PHE A 273 9.03 13.16 13.76
N SER A 274 7.80 13.60 14.05
CA SER A 274 7.47 14.28 15.31
C SER A 274 6.07 13.84 15.75
N PRO A 275 5.91 13.21 16.93
CA PRO A 275 6.93 12.87 17.93
C PRO A 275 7.93 11.79 17.44
N PRO A 276 9.02 11.52 18.20
CA PRO A 276 9.94 10.43 17.90
C PRO A 276 9.22 9.08 17.74
N PHE A 277 9.78 8.19 16.92
CA PHE A 277 9.18 6.90 16.62
C PHE A 277 9.05 6.02 17.86
N ALA A 278 7.81 5.67 18.19
CA ALA A 278 7.47 4.83 19.34
C ALA A 278 7.11 3.38 18.93
N GLY A 279 7.45 3.00 17.70
CA GLY A 279 6.97 1.80 17.02
C GLY A 279 5.88 2.11 15.99
N PHE A 280 5.65 1.18 15.06
CA PHE A 280 4.65 1.41 14.00
C PHE A 280 3.20 1.17 14.47
N LEU A 281 2.99 0.51 15.60
CA LEU A 281 1.67 0.11 16.09
C LEU A 281 0.66 1.27 16.18
N PRO A 282 0.99 2.45 16.73
CA PRO A 282 0.05 3.58 16.78
C PRO A 282 -0.45 4.02 15.40
N PHE A 283 0.39 3.94 14.36
CA PHE A 283 -0.02 4.30 13.01
C PHE A 283 -1.03 3.31 12.44
N VAL A 284 -0.87 2.01 12.73
CA VAL A 284 -1.81 0.97 12.32
C VAL A 284 -3.14 1.11 13.07
N MET A 285 -3.10 1.42 14.37
CA MET A 285 -4.29 1.61 15.21
C MET A 285 -5.19 2.74 14.69
N LYS A 286 -4.61 3.85 14.24
CA LYS A 286 -5.37 4.95 13.60
C LYS A 286 -6.21 4.47 12.41
N GLY A 287 -5.73 3.49 11.65
CA GLY A 287 -6.48 2.97 10.50
C GLY A 287 -7.71 2.13 10.86
N LEU A 288 -7.88 1.74 12.12
CA LEU A 288 -9.05 0.98 12.58
C LEU A 288 -10.31 1.84 12.68
N THR A 289 -10.16 3.16 12.80
CA THR A 289 -11.29 4.08 12.97
C THR A 289 -11.89 4.56 11.65
N ASN A 290 -11.34 4.15 10.50
CA ASN A 290 -11.87 4.51 9.19
C ASN A 290 -12.29 3.27 8.41
N ARG A 291 -13.56 3.22 7.98
CA ARG A 291 -14.16 2.14 7.20
C ARG A 291 -13.33 1.68 6.00
N ALA A 292 -12.71 2.61 5.28
CA ALA A 292 -11.94 2.30 4.08
C ALA A 292 -10.61 1.60 4.42
N THR A 293 -10.03 1.89 5.58
CA THR A 293 -8.70 1.40 5.99
C THR A 293 -8.74 0.29 7.03
N GLU A 294 -9.89 0.09 7.68
CA GLU A 294 -10.06 -0.82 8.82
C GLU A 294 -9.58 -2.23 8.46
N ARG A 295 -10.07 -2.78 7.34
CA ARG A 295 -9.75 -4.16 6.94
C ARG A 295 -8.25 -4.38 6.73
N ALA A 296 -7.58 -3.45 6.04
CA ALA A 296 -6.13 -3.55 5.80
C ALA A 296 -5.34 -3.38 7.10
N SER A 297 -5.79 -2.47 7.98
CA SER A 297 -5.16 -2.22 9.28
C SER A 297 -5.29 -3.41 10.22
N LEU A 298 -6.47 -4.04 10.27
CA LEU A 298 -6.71 -5.28 11.03
C LEU A 298 -5.84 -6.44 10.55
N ALA A 299 -5.69 -6.60 9.22
CA ALA A 299 -4.85 -7.64 8.66
C ALA A 299 -3.39 -7.46 9.09
N LEU A 300 -2.84 -6.25 8.93
CA LEU A 300 -1.48 -5.94 9.37
C LEU A 300 -1.31 -6.07 10.88
N LEU A 301 -2.31 -5.65 11.67
CA LEU A 301 -2.28 -5.77 13.12
C LEU A 301 -2.23 -7.25 13.57
N SER A 302 -3.05 -8.10 12.95
CA SER A 302 -3.06 -9.54 13.18
C SER A 302 -1.75 -10.22 12.75
N GLU A 303 -1.15 -9.80 11.63
CA GLU A 303 0.18 -10.26 11.21
C GLU A 303 1.27 -9.83 12.20
N SER A 304 1.19 -8.59 12.70
CA SER A 304 2.18 -8.03 13.64
C SER A 304 2.17 -8.71 15.02
N ALA A 305 1.06 -9.36 15.40
CA ALA A 305 0.98 -10.17 16.62
C ALA A 305 1.98 -11.34 16.59
N LEU A 306 2.30 -11.85 15.39
CA LEU A 306 3.21 -12.98 15.20
C LEU A 306 4.69 -12.59 15.11
N LEU A 307 5.00 -11.29 15.12
CA LEU A 307 6.40 -10.86 15.13
C LEU A 307 6.98 -11.05 16.54
N SER A 308 8.25 -11.42 16.65
CA SER A 308 8.95 -11.50 17.94
C SER A 308 8.99 -10.13 18.63
N HIS A 309 9.34 -10.09 19.93
CA HIS A 309 9.49 -8.83 20.65
C HIS A 309 10.44 -7.90 19.90
N SER A 310 9.90 -6.76 19.46
CA SER A 310 10.63 -5.83 18.62
C SER A 310 10.21 -4.39 18.96
N PRO A 311 11.16 -3.51 19.32
CA PRO A 311 10.92 -2.08 19.51
C PRO A 311 10.45 -1.39 18.22
N VAL A 312 10.56 -2.08 17.08
CA VAL A 312 10.03 -1.67 15.77
C VAL A 312 8.50 -1.61 15.79
N ILE A 313 7.83 -2.47 16.56
CA ILE A 313 6.37 -2.53 16.64
C ILE A 313 5.85 -1.55 17.68
N ASP A 314 6.41 -1.64 18.89
CA ASP A 314 6.15 -0.74 20.00
C ASP A 314 7.34 -0.79 20.98
N LEU A 315 7.78 0.37 21.50
CA LEU A 315 8.84 0.45 22.50
C LEU A 315 8.47 -0.18 23.85
N ASP A 316 7.17 -0.24 24.16
CA ASP A 316 6.64 -0.82 25.39
C ASP A 316 6.04 -2.21 25.09
N PRO A 317 6.69 -3.30 25.55
CA PRO A 317 6.24 -4.66 25.30
C PRO A 317 4.83 -4.94 25.84
N LYS A 318 4.44 -4.36 26.97
CA LYS A 318 3.11 -4.58 27.56
C LYS A 318 2.05 -3.77 26.82
N ARG A 319 2.35 -2.52 26.45
CA ARG A 319 1.48 -1.71 25.58
C ARG A 319 1.21 -2.42 24.25
N ARG A 320 2.23 -3.04 23.65
CA ARG A 320 2.09 -3.83 22.43
C ARG A 320 1.02 -4.90 22.57
N LEU A 321 1.14 -5.77 23.59
CA LEU A 321 0.23 -6.88 23.82
C LEU A 321 -1.21 -6.37 23.99
N LEU A 322 -1.38 -5.36 24.83
CA LEU A 322 -2.68 -4.80 25.15
C LEU A 322 -3.32 -4.08 23.95
N ALA A 323 -2.62 -3.15 23.31
CA ALA A 323 -3.16 -2.36 22.19
C ALA A 323 -3.46 -3.23 20.97
N THR A 324 -2.60 -4.21 20.66
CA THR A 324 -2.84 -5.19 19.59
C THR A 324 -4.11 -6.00 19.88
N THR A 325 -4.25 -6.47 21.12
CA THR A 325 -5.44 -7.23 21.54
C THR A 325 -6.70 -6.38 21.44
N LEU A 326 -6.69 -5.15 21.98
CA LEU A 326 -7.83 -4.24 21.94
C LEU A 326 -8.25 -3.86 20.53
N GLY A 327 -7.29 -3.66 19.61
CA GLY A 327 -7.59 -3.35 18.22
C GLY A 327 -8.28 -4.52 17.47
N LEU A 328 -7.99 -5.76 17.86
CA LEU A 328 -8.55 -6.96 17.24
C LEU A 328 -9.83 -7.46 17.94
N LEU A 329 -10.04 -7.08 19.20
CA LEU A 329 -11.13 -7.60 20.04
C LEU A 329 -12.53 -7.29 19.50
N PRO A 330 -12.85 -6.07 18.98
CA PRO A 330 -14.15 -5.80 18.39
C PRO A 330 -14.52 -6.76 17.26
N GLN A 331 -13.54 -7.15 16.44
CA GLN A 331 -13.75 -8.09 15.34
C GLN A 331 -14.05 -9.51 15.82
N LEU A 332 -13.34 -9.98 16.86
CA LEU A 332 -13.64 -11.28 17.50
C LEU A 332 -15.05 -11.30 18.11
N CYS A 333 -15.47 -10.22 18.75
CA CYS A 333 -16.81 -10.13 19.33
C CYS A 333 -17.92 -10.08 18.27
N LEU A 334 -17.78 -9.24 17.24
CA LEU A 334 -18.81 -9.04 16.21
C LEU A 334 -19.02 -10.26 15.31
N PHE A 335 -17.94 -10.99 15.04
CA PHE A 335 -17.93 -12.10 14.10
C PHE A 335 -17.65 -13.44 14.77
N MET A 336 -18.03 -13.57 16.05
CA MET A 336 -17.88 -14.79 16.83
C MET A 336 -18.43 -16.02 16.07
N GLY A 337 -17.60 -17.07 15.98
CA GLY A 337 -17.93 -18.30 15.27
C GLY A 337 -17.87 -18.22 13.74
N LYS A 338 -17.50 -17.08 13.14
CA LYS A 338 -17.34 -16.93 11.68
C LYS A 338 -15.91 -17.17 11.22
N GLU A 339 -15.78 -17.49 9.92
CA GLU A 339 -14.50 -17.65 9.23
C GLU A 339 -13.61 -16.40 9.41
N GLY A 340 -12.30 -16.62 9.62
CA GLY A 340 -11.31 -15.56 9.84
C GLY A 340 -11.05 -15.19 11.31
N THR A 341 -12.05 -15.28 12.19
CA THR A 341 -11.85 -14.95 13.62
C THR A 341 -10.97 -15.95 14.35
N ALA A 342 -10.99 -17.21 13.93
CA ALA A 342 -10.11 -18.25 14.47
C ALA A 342 -8.62 -17.96 14.21
N LEU A 343 -8.28 -17.38 13.06
CA LEU A 343 -6.90 -17.00 12.75
C LEU A 343 -6.44 -15.84 13.64
N ILE A 344 -7.29 -14.82 13.82
CA ILE A 344 -7.00 -13.69 14.71
C ILE A 344 -6.80 -14.18 16.16
N ALA A 345 -7.72 -15.00 16.66
CA ALA A 345 -7.61 -15.57 18.01
C ALA A 345 -6.36 -16.44 18.15
N LYS A 346 -6.01 -17.24 17.14
CA LYS A 346 -4.78 -18.03 17.13
C LYS A 346 -3.53 -17.16 17.21
N ASN A 347 -3.47 -16.09 16.43
CA ASN A 347 -2.33 -15.17 16.45
C ASN A 347 -2.18 -14.48 17.80
N LEU A 348 -3.29 -14.06 18.42
CA LEU A 348 -3.27 -13.49 19.77
C LEU A 348 -2.84 -14.52 20.83
N SER A 349 -3.31 -15.77 20.75
CA SER A 349 -2.87 -16.84 21.65
C SER A 349 -1.36 -17.02 21.60
N LEU A 350 -0.82 -17.18 20.38
CA LEU A 350 0.63 -17.34 20.17
C LEU A 350 1.42 -16.14 20.67
N MET A 351 0.91 -14.91 20.46
CA MET A 351 1.54 -13.68 20.94
C MET A 351 1.70 -13.69 22.48
N PHE A 352 0.66 -14.10 23.22
CA PHE A 352 0.73 -14.19 24.68
C PHE A 352 1.56 -15.39 25.16
N GLU A 353 1.51 -16.53 24.47
CA GLU A 353 2.37 -17.69 24.76
C GLU A 353 3.85 -17.34 24.62
N TRP A 354 4.22 -16.63 23.55
CA TRP A 354 5.60 -16.22 23.30
C TRP A 354 6.07 -15.08 24.19
N ALA A 355 5.17 -14.23 24.68
CA ALA A 355 5.51 -13.21 25.65
C ALA A 355 6.06 -13.81 26.95
N GLY A 356 5.49 -14.96 27.37
CA GLY A 356 5.97 -15.74 28.50
C GLY A 356 6.11 -14.93 29.80
N GLY A 357 6.79 -15.50 30.79
CA GLY A 357 7.24 -14.79 31.99
C GLY A 357 6.18 -14.48 33.06
N GLU A 358 4.89 -14.43 32.70
CA GLU A 358 3.78 -14.13 33.63
C GLU A 358 2.69 -15.20 33.51
N VAL A 359 2.13 -15.64 34.64
CA VAL A 359 1.05 -16.65 34.67
C VAL A 359 -0.20 -16.12 33.97
N GLU A 360 -0.44 -14.82 34.10
CA GLU A 360 -1.52 -14.07 33.49
C GLU A 360 -1.47 -14.12 31.96
N HIS A 361 -0.28 -14.11 31.34
CA HIS A 361 -0.15 -14.26 29.89
C HIS A 361 -0.64 -15.64 29.42
N SER A 362 -0.31 -16.71 30.15
CA SER A 362 -0.80 -18.06 29.84
C SER A 362 -2.32 -18.15 29.95
N LEU A 363 -2.92 -17.52 30.97
CA LEU A 363 -4.37 -17.49 31.13
C LEU A 363 -5.06 -16.77 29.96
N ILE A 364 -4.49 -15.67 29.47
CA ILE A 364 -5.03 -14.95 28.31
C ILE A 364 -4.90 -15.79 27.02
N ALA A 365 -3.78 -16.48 26.84
CA ALA A 365 -3.62 -17.41 25.72
C ALA A 365 -4.70 -18.51 25.76
N ASP A 366 -4.94 -19.12 26.91
CA ASP A 366 -5.98 -20.15 27.10
C ASP A 366 -7.39 -19.64 26.78
N ILE A 367 -7.69 -18.36 27.07
CA ILE A 367 -8.96 -17.73 26.69
C ILE A 367 -9.11 -17.70 25.16
N PHE A 368 -8.06 -17.35 24.42
CA PHE A 368 -8.10 -17.38 22.96
C PHE A 368 -8.15 -18.81 22.40
N GLN A 369 -7.46 -19.78 23.01
CA GLN A 369 -7.61 -21.19 22.65
C GLN A 369 -9.05 -21.69 22.85
N LYS A 370 -9.68 -21.33 23.97
CA LYS A 370 -11.09 -21.63 24.24
C LYS A 370 -12.00 -20.99 23.20
N TYR A 371 -11.71 -19.77 22.76
CA TYR A 371 -12.45 -19.09 21.68
C TYR A 371 -12.35 -19.88 20.37
N ILE A 372 -11.14 -20.32 19.98
CA ILE A 372 -10.90 -21.10 18.76
C ILE A 372 -11.70 -22.41 18.77
N LEU A 373 -11.78 -23.06 19.94
CA LEU A 373 -12.53 -24.31 20.13
C LEU A 373 -14.06 -24.11 20.25
N GLY A 374 -14.56 -22.88 20.12
CA GLY A 374 -15.99 -22.59 20.23
C GLY A 374 -16.53 -22.70 21.66
N GLY A 375 -15.68 -22.53 22.68
CA GLY A 375 -16.04 -22.71 24.09
C GLY A 375 -16.85 -21.57 24.72
N PHE A 376 -17.25 -20.55 23.96
CA PHE A 376 -18.09 -19.44 24.43
C PHE A 376 -19.48 -19.51 23.81
N GLU A 377 -20.51 -19.55 24.66
CA GLU A 377 -21.91 -19.60 24.23
C GLU A 377 -22.45 -18.23 23.79
N SER A 378 -21.83 -17.14 24.27
CA SER A 378 -22.27 -15.77 23.99
C SER A 378 -21.12 -14.78 23.92
N MET A 379 -21.34 -13.69 23.19
CA MET A 379 -20.43 -12.54 23.12
C MET A 379 -20.16 -11.95 24.51
N SER A 380 -21.19 -11.79 25.34
CA SER A 380 -21.06 -11.24 26.69
C SER A 380 -20.16 -12.10 27.58
N GLY A 381 -20.32 -13.43 27.53
CA GLY A 381 -19.46 -14.33 28.32
C GLY A 381 -17.99 -14.30 27.88
N PHE A 382 -17.73 -14.13 26.58
CA PHE A 382 -16.37 -13.92 26.09
C PHE A 382 -15.81 -12.57 26.55
N VAL A 383 -16.56 -11.48 26.37
CA VAL A 383 -16.18 -10.11 26.78
C VAL A 383 -15.86 -10.05 28.26
N GLU A 384 -16.67 -10.66 29.12
CA GLU A 384 -16.42 -10.71 30.57
C GLU A 384 -15.12 -11.45 30.90
N THR A 385 -14.92 -12.62 30.28
CA THR A 385 -13.75 -13.45 30.53
C THR A 385 -12.45 -12.78 30.07
N ILE A 386 -12.44 -12.22 28.86
CA ILE A 386 -11.24 -11.57 28.30
C ILE A 386 -10.92 -10.24 28.99
N SER A 387 -11.93 -9.43 29.31
CA SER A 387 -11.73 -8.15 30.00
C SER A 387 -11.14 -8.35 31.40
N LYS A 388 -11.62 -9.37 32.13
CA LYS A 388 -11.04 -9.77 33.42
C LYS A 388 -9.59 -10.25 33.30
N GLY A 389 -9.31 -11.09 32.30
CA GLY A 389 -7.94 -11.58 32.03
C GLY A 389 -6.96 -10.44 31.75
N LEU A 390 -7.35 -9.52 30.85
CA LEU A 390 -6.56 -8.34 30.50
C LEU A 390 -6.42 -7.38 31.70
N ALA A 391 -7.49 -7.09 32.43
CA ALA A 391 -7.43 -6.21 33.59
C ALA A 391 -6.50 -6.76 34.68
N THR A 392 -6.50 -8.08 34.91
CA THR A 392 -5.61 -8.73 35.89
C THR A 392 -4.13 -8.53 35.54
N CYS A 393 -3.79 -8.52 34.25
CA CYS A 393 -2.42 -8.36 33.77
C CYS A 393 -1.97 -6.89 33.67
N PHE A 394 -2.88 -5.98 33.26
CA PHE A 394 -2.51 -4.63 32.83
C PHE A 394 -2.99 -3.49 33.75
N PHE A 395 -3.95 -3.72 34.65
CA PHE A 395 -4.44 -2.66 35.54
C PHE A 395 -3.64 -2.59 36.85
N PRO A 396 -3.40 -1.38 37.40
CA PRO A 396 -3.94 -0.08 36.99
C PRO A 396 -3.09 0.67 35.93
N GLN A 397 -1.91 0.17 35.59
CA GLN A 397 -0.90 0.88 34.81
C GLN A 397 -1.40 1.33 33.42
N TYR A 398 -2.18 0.49 32.74
CA TYR A 398 -2.68 0.76 31.39
C TYR A 398 -4.18 1.07 31.33
N GLU A 399 -4.84 1.34 32.46
CA GLU A 399 -6.29 1.70 32.51
C GLU A 399 -6.61 2.83 31.52
N LEU A 400 -5.88 3.94 31.60
CA LEU A 400 -6.10 5.10 30.73
C LEU A 400 -5.93 4.74 29.25
N LEU A 401 -5.01 3.84 28.90
CA LEU A 401 -4.82 3.41 27.52
C LEU A 401 -6.06 2.66 27.03
N VAL A 402 -6.57 1.69 27.81
CA VAL A 402 -7.77 0.92 27.44
C VAL A 402 -8.94 1.85 27.17
N PHE A 403 -9.26 2.72 28.12
CA PHE A 403 -10.41 3.61 27.99
C PHE A 403 -10.21 4.68 26.92
N SER A 404 -8.98 5.14 26.67
CA SER A 404 -8.70 6.07 25.57
C SER A 404 -8.92 5.44 24.19
N LEU A 405 -8.46 4.19 23.98
CA LEU A 405 -8.65 3.49 22.70
C LEU A 405 -10.12 3.15 22.46
N LEU A 406 -10.82 2.65 23.50
CA LEU A 406 -12.25 2.37 23.38
C LEU A 406 -13.05 3.67 23.12
N ALA A 407 -12.69 4.78 23.78
CA ALA A 407 -13.31 6.08 23.54
C ALA A 407 -13.07 6.55 22.09
N GLU A 408 -11.85 6.40 21.57
CA GLU A 408 -11.51 6.75 20.19
C GLU A 408 -12.28 5.89 19.18
N PHE A 409 -12.37 4.58 19.41
CA PHE A 409 -13.17 3.66 18.57
C PHE A 409 -14.65 4.00 18.61
N LEU A 410 -15.18 4.40 19.77
CA LEU A 410 -16.57 4.80 19.89
C LEU A 410 -16.81 6.13 19.19
N ASP A 411 -15.87 7.09 19.28
CA ASP A 411 -16.08 8.43 18.74
C ASP A 411 -15.89 8.53 17.24
N THR A 412 -14.81 7.94 16.74
CA THR A 412 -14.38 8.07 15.33
C THR A 412 -14.54 6.79 14.53
N GLY A 413 -14.71 5.65 15.20
CA GLY A 413 -14.80 4.34 14.55
C GLY A 413 -16.16 4.04 13.93
N ASN A 414 -16.34 2.77 13.56
CA ASN A 414 -17.45 2.37 12.72
C ASN A 414 -18.76 2.17 13.52
N PRO A 415 -19.92 2.71 13.06
CA PRO A 415 -21.18 2.64 13.80
C PRO A 415 -21.70 1.24 14.14
N TRP A 416 -21.33 0.22 13.37
CA TRP A 416 -21.75 -1.16 13.63
C TRP A 416 -21.01 -1.81 14.81
N GLN A 417 -19.92 -1.21 15.29
CA GLN A 417 -19.11 -1.72 16.40
C GLN A 417 -19.53 -1.13 17.75
N GLU A 418 -20.35 -0.08 17.77
CA GLU A 418 -20.67 0.70 18.98
C GLU A 418 -21.16 -0.18 20.14
N LYS A 419 -22.13 -1.09 19.90
CA LYS A 419 -22.64 -2.00 20.94
C LYS A 419 -21.53 -2.85 21.58
N VAL A 420 -20.60 -3.34 20.76
CA VAL A 420 -19.48 -4.17 21.23
C VAL A 420 -18.49 -3.33 22.01
N ILE A 421 -18.19 -2.13 21.54
CA ILE A 421 -17.29 -1.20 22.24
C ILE A 421 -17.88 -0.80 23.59
N LEU A 422 -19.19 -0.52 23.67
CA LEU A 422 -19.89 -0.22 24.93
C LEU A 422 -19.87 -1.43 25.89
N SER A 423 -20.09 -2.64 25.39
CA SER A 423 -19.99 -3.86 26.20
C SER A 423 -18.57 -4.09 26.74
N LEU A 424 -17.53 -3.76 25.95
CA LEU A 424 -16.14 -3.80 26.39
C LEU A 424 -15.89 -2.73 27.47
N PHE A 425 -16.37 -1.50 27.26
CA PHE A 425 -16.29 -0.43 28.26
C PHE A 425 -16.84 -0.88 29.62
N ASP A 426 -18.09 -1.36 29.64
CA ASP A 426 -18.77 -1.83 30.85
C ASP A 426 -17.99 -2.96 31.55
N SER A 427 -17.55 -3.94 30.76
CA SER A 427 -16.80 -5.08 31.30
C SER A 427 -15.44 -4.69 31.86
N PHE A 428 -14.70 -3.79 31.20
CA PHE A 428 -13.43 -3.29 31.74
C PHE A 428 -13.63 -2.43 32.99
N LEU A 429 -14.67 -1.58 33.05
CA LEU A 429 -14.98 -0.78 34.23
C LEU A 429 -15.24 -1.62 35.47
N SER A 430 -15.98 -2.73 35.30
CA SER A 430 -16.26 -3.69 36.38
C SER A 430 -14.99 -4.29 37.01
N ASN A 431 -13.83 -4.19 36.34
CA ASN A 431 -12.55 -4.67 36.83
C ASN A 431 -11.63 -3.54 37.36
N VAL A 432 -12.06 -2.27 37.33
CA VAL A 432 -11.27 -1.13 37.84
C VAL A 432 -11.38 -1.06 39.36
N LYS A 433 -10.24 -0.94 40.03
CA LYS A 433 -10.18 -0.68 41.48
C LYS A 433 -10.21 0.82 41.72
N LEU A 434 -11.38 1.34 42.12
CA LEU A 434 -11.64 2.78 42.29
C LEU A 434 -10.59 3.49 43.16
N ASP A 435 -10.16 2.87 44.27
CA ASP A 435 -9.22 3.48 45.22
C ASP A 435 -7.82 3.75 44.66
N SER A 436 -7.44 3.06 43.59
CA SER A 436 -6.12 3.18 42.94
C SER A 436 -6.20 3.68 41.50
N SER A 437 -7.39 4.03 41.01
CA SER A 437 -7.60 4.27 39.59
C SER A 437 -7.14 5.66 39.14
N HIS A 438 -6.38 5.68 38.05
CA HIS A 438 -6.00 6.92 37.38
C HIS A 438 -7.18 7.58 36.64
N LEU A 439 -8.30 6.88 36.45
CA LEU A 439 -9.50 7.40 35.80
C LEU A 439 -10.19 8.49 36.63
N GLN A 440 -10.14 8.42 37.96
CA GLN A 440 -10.77 9.41 38.83
C GLN A 440 -10.19 10.83 38.64
N THR A 441 -8.90 10.92 38.30
CA THR A 441 -8.21 12.21 38.17
C THR A 441 -8.06 12.69 36.73
N ARG A 442 -8.01 11.78 35.75
CA ARG A 442 -7.72 12.10 34.33
C ARG A 442 -8.69 11.49 33.31
N GLY A 443 -9.66 10.69 33.76
CA GLY A 443 -10.50 9.87 32.89
C GLY A 443 -11.88 10.45 32.56
N MET A 444 -12.34 11.50 33.26
CA MET A 444 -13.71 12.02 33.08
C MET A 444 -14.06 12.40 31.64
N SER A 445 -13.10 12.96 30.88
CA SER A 445 -13.32 13.29 29.47
C SER A 445 -13.42 12.07 28.55
N LEU A 446 -12.90 10.91 28.96
CA LEU A 446 -12.92 9.68 28.18
C LEU A 446 -14.33 9.07 28.08
N PHE A 447 -15.24 9.46 28.98
CA PHE A 447 -16.64 9.01 28.97
C PHE A 447 -17.55 9.89 28.09
N SER A 448 -17.07 11.05 27.62
CA SER A 448 -17.86 11.94 26.76
C SER A 448 -18.41 11.25 25.49
N PRO A 449 -17.63 10.39 24.79
CA PRO A 449 -18.17 9.60 23.69
C PRO A 449 -19.30 8.65 24.11
N VAL A 450 -19.28 8.10 25.32
CA VAL A 450 -20.32 7.22 25.89
C VAL A 450 -21.58 8.03 26.20
N GLU A 451 -21.44 9.19 26.88
CA GLU A 451 -22.54 10.10 27.19
C GLU A 451 -23.35 10.48 25.94
N ARG A 452 -22.66 10.73 24.81
CA ARG A 452 -23.31 11.04 23.52
C ARG A 452 -24.19 9.89 22.98
N ARG A 453 -23.96 8.64 23.39
CA ARG A 453 -24.74 7.46 22.96
C ARG A 453 -25.95 7.16 23.83
N VAL A 454 -26.08 7.78 25.01
CA VAL A 454 -27.22 7.57 25.93
C VAL A 454 -28.56 7.89 25.28
N VAL A 455 -28.61 8.92 24.42
CA VAL A 455 -29.83 9.34 23.71
C VAL A 455 -29.96 8.64 22.34
N GLY A 456 -29.15 7.60 22.08
CA GLY A 456 -29.02 6.94 20.78
C GLY A 456 -29.60 5.52 20.73
N LYS A 457 -29.27 4.81 19.63
CA LYS A 457 -29.71 3.42 19.37
C LYS A 457 -29.29 2.43 20.47
N TRP A 458 -28.17 2.70 21.13
CA TRP A 458 -27.57 1.87 22.17
C TRP A 458 -27.62 2.57 23.54
N GLY A 459 -28.71 3.30 23.80
CA GLY A 459 -28.88 4.13 24.98
C GLY A 459 -28.84 3.33 26.29
N ASP A 460 -29.45 2.15 26.31
CA ASP A 460 -29.45 1.27 27.48
C ASP A 460 -28.04 0.75 27.78
N GLU A 461 -27.28 0.34 26.75
CA GLU A 461 -25.89 -0.09 26.94
C GLU A 461 -24.98 1.07 27.38
N ALA A 462 -25.17 2.27 26.82
CA ALA A 462 -24.40 3.45 27.22
C ALA A 462 -24.75 3.91 28.65
N ALA A 463 -26.01 3.80 29.07
CA ALA A 463 -26.46 4.08 30.43
C ALA A 463 -25.97 3.03 31.44
N GLY A 464 -25.71 1.79 31.02
CA GLY A 464 -25.08 0.79 31.89
C GLY A 464 -23.61 1.08 32.20
N VAL A 465 -22.91 1.75 31.28
CA VAL A 465 -21.50 2.13 31.43
C VAL A 465 -21.31 3.34 32.38
N LEU A 466 -22.29 4.25 32.43
CA LEU A 466 -22.25 5.48 33.24
C LEU A 466 -22.89 5.27 34.61
#